data_AF-A0A7X7F5S6-F1
#
_entry.id   AF-A0A7X7F5S6-F1
#
_cell.length_a   1.000
_cell.length_b   1.000
_cell.length_c   1.000
_cell.angle_alpha   90.00
_cell.angle_beta   90.00
_cell.angle_gamma   90.00
#
_symmetry.space_group_name_H-M   'P 1'
#
loop_
_entity.id
_entity.type
_entity.pdbx_description
1 polymer ?
#
loop_
_entity_poly.entity_id
_entity_poly.type
_entity_poly.pdbx_seq_one_letter_code
_entity_poly.pdbx_strand_id
1 'polypeptide(L)'
;MYEVFESQRGMIPEGRFSEIRYEDLVAAPVEQMGRIYDELNLGGFDDARPALEEHAAGMAGYKKNRFELPAETREEIGRRWGWFMDKYGYER
;
A
#
# COMPACT_ATOMS: atom_id res chain seq x y z
N MET A 1 -18.74 -1.16 3.37
CA MET A 1 -17.94 -0.40 2.38
C MET A 1 -16.79 -1.25 1.85
N TYR A 2 -15.89 -1.73 2.72
CA TYR A 2 -14.76 -2.60 2.30
C TYR A 2 -15.21 -3.94 1.71
N GLU A 3 -16.19 -4.63 2.30
CA GLU A 3 -16.72 -5.87 1.73
C GLU A 3 -17.31 -5.72 0.33
N VAL A 4 -18.02 -4.61 0.07
CA VAL A 4 -18.60 -4.30 -1.24
C VAL A 4 -17.49 -4.04 -2.26
N PHE A 5 -16.50 -3.21 -1.89
CA PHE A 5 -15.30 -3.00 -2.70
C PHE A 5 -14.63 -4.32 -3.05
N GLU A 6 -14.38 -5.19 -2.07
CA GLU A 6 -13.75 -6.49 -2.30
C GLU A 6 -14.57 -7.39 -3.25
N SER A 7 -15.89 -7.42 -3.12
CA SER A 7 -16.75 -8.21 -4.00
C SER A 7 -16.77 -7.70 -5.45
N GLN A 8 -16.58 -6.40 -5.64
CA GLN A 8 -16.63 -5.76 -6.96
C GLN A 8 -15.25 -5.55 -7.56
N ARG A 9 -14.18 -5.68 -6.78
CA ARG A 9 -12.79 -5.46 -7.20
C ARG A 9 -12.42 -6.28 -8.44
N GLY A 10 -12.87 -7.54 -8.52
CA GLY A 10 -12.64 -8.40 -9.69
C GLY A 10 -13.31 -7.91 -10.98
N MET A 11 -14.20 -6.93 -10.91
CA MET A 11 -14.82 -6.28 -12.07
C MET A 11 -13.95 -5.16 -12.65
N ILE A 12 -12.90 -4.73 -11.93
CA ILE A 12 -12.00 -3.70 -12.44
C ILE A 12 -11.10 -4.33 -13.50
N PRO A 13 -11.04 -3.78 -14.73
CA PRO A 13 -10.19 -4.32 -15.78
C PRO A 13 -8.71 -4.32 -15.40
N GLU A 14 -7.96 -5.28 -15.94
CA GLU A 14 -6.50 -5.29 -15.85
C GLU A 14 -5.92 -3.95 -16.31
N GLY A 15 -4.91 -3.49 -15.59
CA GLY A 15 -4.26 -2.19 -15.81
C GLY A 15 -5.08 -0.95 -15.46
N ARG A 16 -6.20 -1.10 -14.75
CA ARG A 16 -6.96 0.04 -14.18
C ARG A 16 -6.93 0.08 -12.65
N PHE A 17 -6.16 -0.79 -12.02
CA PHE A 17 -6.02 -0.87 -10.58
C PHE A 17 -4.66 -1.45 -10.21
N SER A 18 -4.02 -0.84 -9.22
CA SER A 18 -2.75 -1.28 -8.65
C SER A 18 -2.85 -1.15 -7.13
N GLU A 19 -2.37 -2.16 -6.41
CA GLU A 19 -2.31 -2.16 -4.95
C GLU A 19 -0.87 -2.17 -4.48
N ILE A 20 -0.64 -1.43 -3.39
CA ILE A 20 0.67 -1.29 -2.78
C ILE A 20 0.52 -1.22 -1.27
N ARG A 21 1.39 -1.94 -0.56
CA ARG A 21 1.51 -1.83 0.89
C ARG A 21 2.31 -0.59 1.23
N TYR A 22 1.85 0.15 2.24
CA TYR A 22 2.55 1.35 2.68
C TYR A 22 3.99 1.04 3.14
N GLU A 23 4.21 -0.12 3.78
CA GLU A 23 5.54 -0.61 4.17
C GLU A 23 6.47 -0.74 2.97
N ASP A 24 6.00 -1.37 1.89
CA ASP A 24 6.79 -1.60 0.68
C ASP A 24 7.08 -0.27 -0.04
N LEU A 25 6.10 0.64 -0.08
CA LEU A 25 6.26 1.98 -0.66
C LEU A 25 7.32 2.80 0.08
N VAL A 26 7.34 2.77 1.41
CA VAL A 26 8.32 3.52 2.19
C VAL A 26 9.70 2.88 2.11
N ALA A 27 9.78 1.55 2.03
CA ALA A 27 11.05 0.83 1.91
C ALA A 27 11.72 1.01 0.54
N ALA A 28 10.92 1.02 -0.53
CA ALA A 28 11.42 1.07 -1.91
C ALA A 28 10.52 1.94 -2.81
N PRO A 29 10.43 3.27 -2.56
CA PRO A 29 9.45 4.14 -3.23
C PRO A 29 9.59 4.17 -4.74
N VAL A 30 10.81 4.29 -5.26
CA VAL A 30 11.05 4.39 -6.72
C VAL A 30 10.72 3.07 -7.43
N GLU A 31 11.14 1.94 -6.86
CA GLU A 31 10.83 0.61 -7.39
C GLU A 31 9.32 0.37 -7.43
N GLN A 32 8.64 0.69 -6.33
CA GLN A 32 7.21 0.50 -6.24
C GLN A 32 6.42 1.43 -7.17
N MET A 33 6.87 2.67 -7.37
CA MET A 33 6.28 3.56 -8.35
C MET A 33 6.46 3.05 -9.78
N GLY A 34 7.62 2.46 -10.10
CA GLY A 34 7.85 1.80 -11.39
C GLY A 34 6.85 0.67 -11.63
N ARG A 35 6.68 -0.23 -10.64
CA ARG A 35 5.67 -1.30 -10.69
C ARG A 35 4.26 -0.76 -10.95
N ILE A 36 3.86 0.32 -10.27
CA ILE A 36 2.54 0.93 -10.46
C ILE A 36 2.39 1.47 -11.90
N TYR A 37 3.41 2.12 -12.43
CA TYR A 37 3.40 2.65 -13.81
C TYR A 37 3.24 1.52 -14.83
N ASP A 38 3.95 0.40 -14.62
CA ASP A 38 3.87 -0.79 -15.46
C ASP A 38 2.49 -1.47 -15.35
N GLU A 39 2.02 -1.72 -14.12
CA GLU A 39 0.71 -2.33 -13.88
C GLU A 39 -0.41 -1.52 -14.53
N LEU A 40 -0.38 -0.19 -14.40
CA LEU A 40 -1.38 0.71 -14.96
C LEU A 40 -1.16 1.10 -16.43
N ASN A 41 -0.09 0.59 -17.07
CA ASN A 41 0.30 0.93 -18.44
C ASN A 41 0.36 2.45 -18.70
N LEU A 42 0.88 3.22 -17.74
CA LEU A 42 0.93 4.68 -17.84
C LEU A 42 2.02 5.17 -18.80
N GLY A 43 3.09 4.38 -18.97
CA GLY A 43 4.28 4.78 -19.74
C GLY A 43 5.00 5.98 -19.13
N GLY A 44 6.11 6.39 -19.73
CA GLY A 44 6.84 7.60 -19.32
C GLY A 44 7.47 7.54 -17.92
N PHE A 45 7.65 6.35 -17.35
CA PHE A 45 8.27 6.21 -16.04
C PHE A 45 9.71 6.73 -16.03
N ASP A 46 10.47 6.52 -17.11
CA ASP A 46 11.85 7.01 -17.23
C ASP A 46 11.95 8.54 -17.11
N ASP A 47 10.94 9.27 -17.60
CA ASP A 47 10.88 10.74 -17.50
C ASP A 47 10.51 11.20 -16.08
N ALA A 48 9.65 10.44 -15.39
CA ALA A 48 9.20 10.74 -14.03
C ALA A 48 10.20 10.28 -12.94
N ARG A 49 11.04 9.28 -13.26
CA ARG A 49 11.96 8.64 -12.33
C ARG A 49 12.93 9.60 -11.63
N PRO A 50 13.57 10.58 -12.30
CA PRO A 50 14.49 11.50 -11.62
C PRO A 50 13.81 12.34 -10.53
N ALA A 51 12.60 12.83 -10.79
CA ALA A 51 11.83 13.60 -9.80
C ALA A 51 11.39 12.71 -8.62
N LEU A 52 11.02 11.45 -8.89
CA LEU A 52 10.68 10.48 -7.85
C LEU A 52 11.88 10.13 -6.97
N GLU A 53 13.07 9.98 -7.55
CA GLU A 53 14.31 9.73 -6.82
C GLU A 53 14.67 10.92 -5.90
N GLU A 54 14.52 12.16 -6.38
CA GLU A 54 14.72 13.37 -5.57
C GLU A 54 13.73 13.43 -4.39
N HIS A 55 12.45 13.19 -4.63
CA HIS A 55 11.43 13.15 -3.58
C HIS A 55 11.68 12.03 -2.56
N ALA A 56 12.05 10.84 -3.02
CA ALA A 56 12.36 9.69 -2.16
C ALA A 56 13.55 9.98 -1.24
N ALA A 57 14.59 10.66 -1.76
CA ALA A 57 15.74 11.06 -0.96
C ALA A 57 15.35 12.00 0.20
N GLY A 58 14.36 12.88 -0.01
CA GLY A 58 13.82 13.74 1.04
C GLY A 58 13.00 13.01 2.12
N MET A 59 12.41 11.85 1.79
CA MET A 59 11.56 11.08 2.70
C MET A 59 12.32 10.08 3.59
N ALA A 60 13.60 9.81 3.30
CA ALA A 60 14.42 8.82 4.01
C ALA A 60 14.57 9.09 5.53
N GLY A 61 14.27 10.30 5.99
CA GLY A 61 14.28 10.67 7.42
C GLY A 61 12.97 10.39 8.19
N TYR A 62 11.90 9.92 7.54
CA TYR A 62 10.61 9.77 8.19
C TYR A 62 10.57 8.57 9.15
N LYS A 63 10.54 8.85 10.45
CA LYS A 63 10.45 7.83 11.50
C LYS A 63 8.98 7.58 11.83
N LYS A 64 8.46 6.38 11.53
CA LYS A 64 7.09 5.99 11.93
C LYS A 64 6.95 6.12 13.46
N ASN A 65 5.91 6.80 13.92
CA ASN A 65 5.53 6.76 15.33
C ASN A 65 5.11 5.34 15.70
N ARG A 66 5.72 4.79 16.74
CA ARG A 66 5.31 3.49 17.28
C ARG A 66 4.11 3.72 18.19
N PHE A 67 2.94 3.30 17.74
CA PHE A 67 1.73 3.37 18.55
C PHE A 67 1.51 2.02 19.24
N GLU A 68 1.49 2.02 20.57
CA GLU A 68 1.19 0.82 21.37
C GLU A 68 -0.31 0.80 21.70
N LEU A 69 -1.04 -0.13 21.09
CA LEU A 69 -2.46 -0.35 21.34
C LEU A 69 -2.64 -1.16 22.63
N PRO A 70 -3.60 -0.77 23.51
CA PRO A 70 -4.04 -1.61 24.61
C PRO A 70 -4.53 -2.98 24.11
N ALA A 71 -4.33 -4.04 24.91
CA ALA A 71 -4.66 -5.41 24.52
C ALA A 71 -6.15 -5.59 24.17
N GLU A 72 -7.05 -5.00 24.97
CA GLU A 72 -8.50 -5.03 24.73
C GLU A 72 -8.87 -4.42 23.36
N THR A 73 -8.23 -3.31 22.99
CA THR A 73 -8.44 -2.67 21.69
C THR A 73 -7.90 -3.53 20.55
N ARG A 74 -6.75 -4.18 20.74
CA ARG A 74 -6.18 -5.09 19.73
C ARG A 74 -7.09 -6.29 19.48
N GLU A 75 -7.63 -6.91 20.54
CA GLU A 75 -8.57 -8.02 20.43
C GLU A 75 -9.84 -7.60 19.67
N GLU A 76 -10.38 -6.42 19.97
CA GLU A 76 -11.59 -5.95 19.29
C GLU A 76 -11.35 -5.63 17.81
N ILE A 77 -10.18 -5.07 17.48
CA ILE A 77 -9.75 -4.87 16.10
C ILE A 77 -9.61 -6.24 15.41
N GLY A 78 -8.91 -7.20 16.03
CA GLY A 78 -8.74 -8.55 15.47
C GLY A 78 -10.07 -9.26 15.25
N ARG A 79 -11.05 -9.09 16.15
CA ARG A 79 -12.40 -9.67 16.00
C ARG A 79 -13.17 -9.08 14.82
N ARG A 80 -13.13 -7.75 14.63
CA ARG A 80 -13.90 -7.06 13.60
C ARG A 80 -13.21 -6.99 12.23
N TRP A 81 -11.88 -6.93 12.23
CA TRP A 81 -11.04 -6.66 11.04
C TRP A 81 -10.05 -7.79 10.74
N GLY A 82 -10.03 -8.87 11.53
CA GLY A 82 -9.13 -10.00 11.30
C GLY A 82 -9.23 -10.56 9.88
N TRP A 83 -10.44 -10.63 9.31
CA TRP A 83 -10.64 -11.07 7.91
C TRP A 83 -9.90 -10.20 6.88
N PHE A 84 -9.81 -8.89 7.15
CA PHE A 84 -9.12 -7.93 6.27
C PHE A 84 -7.61 -8.02 6.47
N MET A 85 -7.15 -8.17 7.72
CA MET A 85 -5.74 -8.40 8.05
C MET A 85 -5.22 -9.69 7.42
N ASP A 86 -5.96 -10.79 7.54
CA ASP A 86 -5.61 -12.09 6.96
C ASP A 86 -5.53 -11.99 5.42
N LYS A 87 -6.44 -11.25 4.78
CA LYS A 87 -6.45 -11.04 3.31
C LYS A 87 -5.22 -10.30 2.80
N TYR A 88 -4.77 -9.29 3.54
CA TYR A 88 -3.64 -8.43 3.15
C TYR A 88 -2.31 -8.84 3.79
N GLY A 89 -2.27 -9.97 4.52
CA GLY A 89 -1.05 -10.51 5.14
C GLY A 89 -0.50 -9.66 6.29
N TYR A 90 -1.38 -8.95 7.02
CA TYR A 90 -1.02 -8.22 8.23
C TYR A 90 -1.17 -9.12 9.46
N GLU A 91 -0.17 -9.11 10.35
CA GLU A 91 -0.24 -9.82 11.63
C GLU A 91 -1.27 -9.16 12.58
N ARG A 92 -1.97 -9.98 13.39
CA ARG A 92 -2.98 -9.54 14.37
C ARG A 92 -2.37 -8.96 15.66
#